data_AF-A0A2V5MDA6-F1
#
_entry.id   AF-A0A2V5MDA6-F1
#
_cell.length_a   1.000
_cell.length_b   1.000
_cell.length_c   1.000
_cell.angle_alpha   90.00
_cell.angle_beta   90.00
_cell.angle_gamma   90.00
#
_symmetry.space_group_name_H-M   'P 1'
#
loop_
_entity.id
_entity.type
_entity.pdbx_description
1 polymer ?
#
loop_
_entity_poly.entity_id
_entity_poly.type
_entity_poly.pdbx_seq_one_letter_code
_entity_poly.pdbx_strand_id
1 'polypeptide(L)'
;MRLCTWWQVVVLVLSGHYLHAGGSGLNVLVVVNPNSPNSLELGNYYCEHRQVPPQNVVRLRNWTGGNLAWSRAQCQLSLLNPLFEALSVRQLDRQIDFVLLSMDIPYQVTEAGSVNSTTSVLFYGFKPDTVPPEAVPPSCSLSSAAFNSYALSEAIFHDTPPDTAPTNAFLAVMLTADHLAQAKLTVDHGVASVRTYPTQTVYLANTTDESRTVRYVLFDDAIFDTRVLGN
;
A
#
# COMPACT_ATOMS: atom_id res chain seq x y z
N MET A 1 -45.27 -50.48 13.37
CA MET A 1 -44.13 -50.59 14.30
C MET A 1 -42.91 -51.02 13.48
N ARG A 2 -41.80 -50.25 13.57
CA ARG A 2 -40.48 -50.41 12.88
C ARG A 2 -40.43 -49.92 11.42
N LEU A 3 -39.95 -48.70 11.08
CA LEU A 3 -38.58 -48.11 11.08
C LEU A 3 -37.55 -48.87 10.22
N CYS A 4 -37.11 -48.27 9.10
CA CYS A 4 -35.71 -48.19 8.63
C CYS A 4 -35.65 -47.51 7.23
N THR A 5 -35.61 -46.18 7.13
CA THR A 5 -34.42 -45.31 6.93
C THR A 5 -33.47 -45.64 5.76
N TRP A 6 -33.52 -44.75 4.75
CA TRP A 6 -32.42 -43.99 4.13
C TRP A 6 -31.39 -44.71 3.25
N TRP A 7 -31.32 -44.29 1.98
CA TRP A 7 -30.03 -44.01 1.32
C TRP A 7 -30.18 -42.86 0.32
N GLN A 8 -29.82 -41.65 0.76
CA GLN A 8 -29.40 -40.57 -0.14
C GLN A 8 -27.88 -40.60 -0.16
N VAL A 9 -27.28 -40.71 -1.35
CA VAL A 9 -25.86 -40.39 -1.55
C VAL A 9 -25.83 -39.12 -2.39
N VAL A 10 -25.76 -37.98 -1.72
CA VAL A 10 -25.41 -36.69 -2.33
C VAL A 10 -23.89 -36.64 -2.37
N VAL A 11 -23.31 -36.77 -3.57
CA VAL A 11 -21.88 -36.54 -3.79
C VAL A 11 -21.65 -35.04 -3.87
N LEU A 12 -21.27 -34.43 -2.74
CA LEU A 12 -20.73 -33.08 -2.68
C LEU A 12 -19.31 -33.10 -3.26
N VAL A 13 -19.16 -32.66 -4.50
CA VAL A 13 -17.85 -32.37 -5.09
C VAL A 13 -17.32 -31.12 -4.40
N LEU A 14 -16.47 -31.31 -3.40
CA LEU A 14 -15.63 -30.26 -2.81
C LEU A 14 -14.54 -29.90 -3.83
N SER A 15 -14.89 -29.08 -4.83
CA SER A 15 -13.89 -28.29 -5.55
C SER A 15 -13.31 -27.29 -4.55
N GLY A 16 -12.14 -27.61 -4.02
CA GLY A 16 -11.34 -26.70 -3.20
C GLY A 16 -10.97 -25.50 -4.04
N HIS A 17 -11.80 -24.45 -4.01
CA HIS A 17 -11.41 -23.16 -4.53
C HIS A 17 -10.33 -22.66 -3.57
N TYR A 18 -9.14 -22.40 -4.10
CA TYR A 18 -8.12 -21.66 -3.36
C TYR A 18 -8.76 -20.35 -2.90
N LEU A 19 -9.08 -20.25 -1.61
CA LEU A 19 -9.53 -18.98 -1.05
C LEU A 19 -8.35 -18.03 -1.23
N HIS A 20 -8.51 -17.07 -2.13
CA HIS A 20 -7.58 -15.95 -2.21
C HIS A 20 -7.74 -15.19 -0.90
N ALA A 21 -6.70 -15.22 -0.06
CA ALA A 21 -6.56 -14.25 1.01
C ALA A 21 -6.70 -12.84 0.40
N GLY A 22 -7.18 -11.87 1.19
CA GLY A 22 -7.47 -10.51 0.75
C GLY A 22 -6.32 -9.80 0.02
N GLY A 23 -6.61 -8.66 -0.61
CA GLY A 23 -5.63 -7.91 -1.40
C GLY A 23 -5.72 -8.15 -2.91
N SER A 24 -6.87 -8.60 -3.41
CA SER A 24 -7.18 -8.57 -4.84
C SER A 24 -7.44 -7.12 -5.30
N GLY A 25 -7.63 -6.90 -6.62
CA GLY A 25 -8.01 -5.58 -7.15
C GLY A 25 -9.27 -4.99 -6.53
N LEU A 26 -10.13 -5.82 -5.90
CA LEU A 26 -11.31 -5.36 -5.17
C LEU A 26 -10.95 -4.51 -3.94
N ASN A 27 -9.79 -4.76 -3.31
CA ASN A 27 -9.35 -4.06 -2.10
C ASN A 27 -8.46 -2.83 -2.39
N VAL A 28 -8.22 -2.54 -3.67
CA VAL A 28 -7.34 -1.46 -4.12
C VAL A 28 -8.17 -0.32 -4.67
N LEU A 29 -7.90 0.90 -4.20
CA LEU A 29 -8.37 2.14 -4.78
C LEU A 29 -7.23 2.80 -5.55
N VAL A 30 -7.47 3.13 -6.82
CA VAL A 30 -6.45 3.74 -7.70
C VAL A 30 -6.75 5.22 -7.86
N VAL A 31 -5.77 6.06 -7.56
CA VAL A 31 -5.83 7.51 -7.74
C VAL A 31 -5.08 7.90 -9.00
N VAL A 32 -5.74 8.68 -9.85
CA VAL A 32 -5.17 9.23 -11.08
C VAL A 32 -5.26 10.75 -11.12
N ASN A 33 -4.23 11.38 -11.70
CA ASN A 33 -4.23 12.80 -12.03
C ASN A 33 -4.87 12.98 -13.42
N PRO A 34 -6.08 13.58 -13.52
CA PRO A 34 -6.75 13.74 -14.81
C PRO A 34 -6.02 14.67 -15.79
N ASN A 35 -5.08 15.49 -15.30
CA ASN A 35 -4.29 16.40 -16.12
C ASN A 35 -2.96 15.78 -16.58
N SER A 36 -2.67 14.52 -16.22
CA SER A 36 -1.51 13.79 -16.73
C SER A 36 -1.93 12.59 -17.59
N PRO A 37 -1.58 12.58 -18.88
CA PRO A 37 -1.77 11.40 -19.73
C PRO A 37 -1.06 10.15 -19.20
N ASN A 38 0.15 10.30 -18.63
CA ASN A 38 0.89 9.17 -18.05
C ASN A 38 0.16 8.60 -16.83
N SER A 39 -0.39 9.46 -15.99
CA SER A 39 -1.16 9.07 -14.80
C SER A 39 -2.41 8.27 -15.18
N LEU A 40 -3.17 8.79 -16.14
CA LEU A 40 -4.37 8.12 -16.67
C LEU A 40 -4.04 6.77 -17.30
N GLU A 41 -3.03 6.74 -18.17
CA GLU A 41 -2.62 5.54 -18.89
C GLU A 41 -2.08 4.46 -17.94
N LEU A 42 -1.23 4.83 -16.97
CA LEU A 42 -0.72 3.89 -15.98
C LEU A 42 -1.83 3.40 -15.05
N GLY A 43 -2.73 4.30 -14.61
CA GLY A 43 -3.86 3.94 -13.76
C GLY A 43 -4.78 2.92 -14.44
N ASN A 44 -5.14 3.15 -15.71
CA ASN A 44 -5.91 2.21 -16.50
C ASN A 44 -5.18 0.88 -16.66
N TYR A 45 -3.89 0.92 -17.03
CA TYR A 45 -3.06 -0.27 -17.19
C TYR A 45 -3.02 -1.13 -15.94
N TYR A 46 -2.83 -0.52 -14.76
CA TYR A 46 -2.86 -1.23 -13.48
C TYR A 46 -4.24 -1.85 -13.22
N CYS A 47 -5.31 -1.09 -13.46
CA CYS A 47 -6.68 -1.57 -13.24
C CYS A 47 -7.00 -2.80 -14.09
N GLU A 48 -6.61 -2.80 -15.36
CA GLU A 48 -6.80 -3.95 -16.27
C GLU A 48 -6.01 -5.18 -15.79
N HIS A 49 -4.75 -5.01 -15.42
CA HIS A 49 -3.90 -6.14 -15.02
C HIS A 49 -4.23 -6.70 -13.63
N ARG A 50 -4.77 -5.87 -12.73
CA ARG A 50 -5.14 -6.27 -11.36
C ARG A 50 -6.64 -6.48 -11.16
N GLN A 51 -7.43 -6.32 -12.22
CA GLN A 51 -8.89 -6.44 -12.19
C GLN A 51 -9.51 -5.51 -11.14
N VAL A 52 -9.03 -4.26 -11.07
CA VAL A 52 -9.57 -3.23 -10.18
C VAL A 52 -10.90 -2.74 -10.74
N PRO A 53 -12.00 -2.80 -9.97
CA PRO A 53 -13.29 -2.31 -10.41
C PRO A 53 -13.26 -0.81 -10.78
N PRO A 54 -14.00 -0.36 -11.81
CA PRO A 54 -14.06 1.06 -12.18
C PRO A 54 -14.50 1.99 -11.04
N GLN A 55 -15.35 1.49 -10.13
CA GLN A 55 -15.80 2.24 -8.95
C GLN A 55 -14.67 2.50 -7.93
N ASN A 56 -13.57 1.76 -8.00
CA ASN A 56 -12.39 1.94 -7.16
C ASN A 56 -11.39 2.95 -7.76
N VAL A 57 -11.73 3.64 -8.85
CA VAL A 57 -10.88 4.68 -9.43
C VAL A 57 -11.34 6.06 -8.95
N VAL A 58 -10.41 6.83 -8.41
CA VAL A 58 -10.62 8.22 -7.96
C VAL A 58 -9.70 9.15 -8.75
N ARG A 59 -10.24 10.30 -9.14
CA ARG A 59 -9.49 11.34 -9.86
C ARG A 59 -9.16 12.46 -8.89
N LEU A 60 -7.94 13.01 -8.98
CA LEU A 60 -7.60 14.24 -8.29
C LEU A 60 -8.54 15.37 -8.72
N ARG A 61 -8.86 16.27 -7.79
CA ARG A 61 -9.68 17.46 -8.07
C ARG A 61 -8.79 18.68 -8.26
N ASN A 62 -8.94 19.37 -9.39
CA ASN A 62 -8.33 20.68 -9.66
C ASN A 62 -6.80 20.76 -9.43
N TRP A 63 -6.08 19.66 -9.55
CA TRP A 63 -4.61 19.66 -9.43
C TRP A 63 -3.97 19.98 -10.77
N THR A 64 -3.30 21.12 -10.88
CA THR A 64 -2.58 21.56 -12.09
C THR A 64 -1.10 21.81 -11.85
N GLY A 65 -0.58 21.45 -10.67
CA GLY A 65 0.83 21.60 -10.32
C GLY A 65 1.71 20.45 -10.80
N GLY A 66 2.98 20.46 -10.39
CA GLY A 66 3.94 19.41 -10.71
C GLY A 66 3.74 18.13 -9.91
N ASN A 67 4.74 17.25 -9.93
CA ASN A 67 4.73 15.94 -9.25
C ASN A 67 5.71 15.86 -8.06
N LEU A 68 6.35 16.97 -7.69
CA LEU A 68 7.28 17.05 -6.57
C LEU A 68 6.54 17.26 -5.24
N ALA A 69 5.88 18.41 -5.09
CA ALA A 69 5.32 18.86 -3.83
C ALA A 69 3.99 19.59 -4.00
N TRP A 70 3.17 19.52 -2.95
CA TRP A 70 1.98 20.34 -2.74
C TRP A 70 1.85 20.74 -1.27
N SER A 71 1.15 21.84 -1.00
CA SER A 71 0.86 22.23 0.38
C SER A 71 -0.10 21.24 1.04
N ARG A 72 -0.09 21.16 2.36
CA ARG A 72 -1.08 20.35 3.10
C ARG A 72 -2.52 20.67 2.71
N ALA A 73 -2.85 21.95 2.50
CA ALA A 73 -4.18 22.37 2.03
C ALA A 73 -4.49 21.86 0.62
N GLN A 74 -3.53 21.89 -0.30
CA GLN A 74 -3.69 21.36 -1.65
C GLN A 74 -3.86 19.84 -1.64
N CYS A 75 -3.08 19.11 -0.84
CA CYS A 75 -3.24 17.67 -0.62
C CYS A 75 -4.65 17.34 -0.09
N GLN A 76 -5.12 18.08 0.91
CA GLN A 76 -6.45 17.90 1.47
C GLN A 76 -7.55 18.09 0.41
N LEU A 77 -7.51 19.20 -0.32
CA LEU A 77 -8.55 19.57 -1.28
C LEU A 77 -8.52 18.71 -2.55
N SER A 78 -7.32 18.37 -3.03
CA SER A 78 -7.14 17.71 -4.33
C SER A 78 -7.16 16.19 -4.25
N LEU A 79 -6.78 15.61 -3.10
CA LEU A 79 -6.66 14.16 -2.90
C LEU A 79 -7.54 13.62 -1.77
N LEU A 80 -7.36 14.08 -0.53
CA LEU A 80 -8.00 13.44 0.63
C LEU A 80 -9.52 13.61 0.60
N ASN A 81 -10.02 14.83 0.35
CA ASN A 81 -11.45 15.09 0.25
C ASN A 81 -12.14 14.25 -0.84
N PRO A 82 -11.68 14.26 -2.12
CA PRO A 82 -12.30 13.42 -3.15
C PRO A 82 -12.19 11.92 -2.85
N LEU A 83 -11.12 11.48 -2.19
CA LEU A 83 -10.94 10.08 -1.81
C LEU A 83 -11.96 9.67 -0.76
N PHE A 84 -12.10 10.40 0.35
CA PHE A 84 -13.08 10.08 1.39
C PHE A 84 -14.52 10.19 0.90
N GLU A 85 -14.81 11.21 0.09
CA GLU A 85 -16.13 11.35 -0.53
C GLU A 85 -16.44 10.15 -1.42
N ALA A 86 -15.48 9.71 -2.25
CA ALA A 86 -15.65 8.52 -3.08
C ALA A 86 -15.87 7.26 -2.23
N LEU A 87 -15.10 7.05 -1.15
CA LEU A 87 -15.27 5.92 -0.26
C LEU A 87 -16.65 5.90 0.40
N SER A 88 -17.10 7.05 0.91
CA SER A 88 -18.39 7.19 1.57
C SER A 88 -19.56 7.00 0.59
N VAL A 89 -19.57 7.73 -0.53
CA VAL A 89 -20.68 7.69 -1.51
C VAL A 89 -20.81 6.32 -2.16
N ARG A 90 -19.69 5.61 -2.36
CA ARG A 90 -19.65 4.30 -3.02
C ARG A 90 -19.71 3.13 -2.02
N GLN A 91 -19.78 3.41 -0.71
CA GLN A 91 -19.80 2.41 0.37
C GLN A 91 -18.62 1.44 0.31
N LEU A 92 -17.43 1.99 0.04
CA LEU A 92 -16.17 1.24 -0.11
C LEU A 92 -15.31 1.28 1.17
N ASP A 93 -15.80 1.92 2.23
CA ASP A 93 -15.08 2.15 3.49
C ASP A 93 -14.56 0.86 4.13
N ARG A 94 -15.32 -0.25 4.03
CA ARG A 94 -14.91 -1.56 4.55
C ARG A 94 -14.24 -2.49 3.54
N GLN A 95 -14.08 -2.03 2.31
CA GLN A 95 -13.56 -2.86 1.23
C GLN A 95 -12.12 -2.48 0.87
N ILE A 96 -11.78 -1.20 0.97
CA ILE A 96 -10.49 -0.66 0.51
C ILE A 96 -9.49 -0.64 1.67
N ASP A 97 -8.40 -1.40 1.50
CA ASP A 97 -7.25 -1.36 2.40
C ASP A 97 -6.06 -0.65 1.74
N PHE A 98 -5.95 -0.75 0.41
CA PHE A 98 -4.81 -0.23 -0.35
C PHE A 98 -5.20 0.99 -1.18
N VAL A 99 -4.35 2.02 -1.15
CA VAL A 99 -4.47 3.19 -2.02
C VAL A 99 -3.24 3.27 -2.91
N LEU A 100 -3.44 3.15 -4.22
CA LEU A 100 -2.40 3.29 -5.22
C LEU A 100 -2.44 4.67 -5.84
N LEU A 101 -1.36 5.43 -5.69
CA LEU A 101 -1.11 6.66 -6.43
C LEU A 101 -0.40 6.31 -7.74
N SER A 102 -0.97 6.71 -8.88
CA SER A 102 -0.31 6.58 -10.18
C SER A 102 0.68 7.74 -10.43
N MET A 103 1.32 7.75 -11.61
CA MET A 103 2.31 8.76 -12.00
C MET A 103 1.79 10.19 -11.89
N ASP A 104 2.71 11.14 -11.80
CA ASP A 104 2.46 12.58 -11.82
C ASP A 104 1.53 13.11 -10.72
N ILE A 105 1.61 12.47 -9.56
CA ILE A 105 1.00 12.93 -8.30
C ILE A 105 2.14 13.38 -7.37
N PRO A 106 2.04 14.55 -6.70
CA PRO A 106 3.04 14.99 -5.74
C PRO A 106 3.37 13.93 -4.69
N TYR A 107 4.66 13.65 -4.49
CA TYR A 107 5.09 12.72 -3.45
C TYR A 107 5.44 13.40 -2.12
N GLN A 108 5.55 14.73 -2.08
CA GLN A 108 5.78 15.51 -0.86
C GLN A 108 4.56 16.36 -0.48
N VAL A 109 4.20 16.34 0.80
CA VAL A 109 3.27 17.26 1.43
C VAL A 109 4.08 18.21 2.32
N THR A 110 3.90 19.52 2.13
CA THR A 110 4.67 20.53 2.87
C THR A 110 3.77 21.46 3.68
N GLU A 111 4.18 21.78 4.91
CA GLU A 111 3.55 22.81 5.74
C GLU A 111 4.56 23.38 6.73
N ALA A 112 4.68 24.71 6.80
CA ALA A 112 5.48 25.42 7.79
C ALA A 112 6.92 24.90 7.99
N GLY A 113 7.58 24.48 6.89
CA GLY A 113 8.95 23.96 6.91
C GLY A 113 9.06 22.45 7.15
N SER A 114 7.96 21.77 7.50
CA SER A 114 7.90 20.32 7.62
C SER A 114 7.51 19.66 6.30
N VAL A 115 8.09 18.48 6.05
CA VAL A 115 7.88 17.72 4.83
C VAL A 115 7.50 16.29 5.18
N ASN A 116 6.37 15.81 4.67
CA ASN A 116 5.95 14.42 4.79
C ASN A 116 5.78 13.83 3.40
N SER A 117 5.86 12.50 3.27
CA SER A 117 5.47 11.86 2.01
C SER A 117 3.94 11.83 1.86
N THR A 118 3.42 11.91 0.64
CA THR A 118 1.97 11.81 0.39
C THR A 118 1.41 10.46 0.86
N THR A 119 2.17 9.37 0.72
CA THR A 119 1.77 8.04 1.21
C THR A 119 1.72 7.98 2.73
N SER A 120 2.68 8.61 3.44
CA SER A 120 2.62 8.78 4.90
C SER A 120 1.38 9.55 5.33
N VAL A 121 1.03 10.63 4.61
CA VAL A 121 -0.16 11.42 4.92
C VAL A 121 -1.44 10.61 4.70
N LEU A 122 -1.51 9.75 3.69
CA LEU A 122 -2.63 8.80 3.51
C LEU A 122 -2.68 7.72 4.60
N PHE A 123 -1.53 7.34 5.15
CA PHE A 123 -1.43 6.27 6.15
C PHE A 123 -1.72 6.74 7.58
N TYR A 124 -1.25 7.91 8.01
CA TYR A 124 -1.46 8.40 9.38
C TYR A 124 -1.72 9.92 9.50
N GLY A 125 -1.93 10.61 8.38
CA GLY A 125 -2.10 12.06 8.34
C GLY A 125 -0.77 12.83 8.36
N PHE A 126 -0.84 14.15 8.22
CA PHE A 126 0.36 15.00 8.26
C PHE A 126 0.87 15.15 9.70
N LYS A 127 2.16 14.90 9.91
CA LYS A 127 2.85 15.08 11.20
C LYS A 127 3.94 16.16 11.04
N PRO A 128 3.82 17.30 11.74
CA PRO A 128 4.86 18.31 11.70
C PRO A 128 6.13 17.79 12.37
N ASP A 129 7.28 18.20 11.84
CA ASP A 129 8.58 17.85 12.39
C ASP A 129 8.73 18.48 13.78
N THR A 130 9.36 17.75 14.70
CA THR A 130 9.67 18.25 16.04
C THR A 130 11.12 18.72 16.12
N VAL A 131 11.58 19.18 17.28
CA VAL A 131 13.02 19.36 17.47
C VAL A 131 13.66 17.98 17.56
N PRO A 132 14.69 17.65 16.75
CA PRO A 132 15.36 16.36 16.85
C PRO A 132 16.10 16.24 18.20
N PRO A 133 16.28 15.03 18.73
CA PRO A 133 17.07 14.80 19.93
C PRO A 133 18.49 15.37 19.82
N GLU A 134 19.09 15.72 20.96
CA GLU A 134 20.48 16.17 21.01
C GLU A 134 21.42 15.12 20.38
N ALA A 135 22.44 15.57 19.64
CA ALA A 135 23.36 14.74 18.84
C ALA A 135 22.79 14.06 17.58
N VAL A 136 21.55 14.37 17.16
CA VAL A 136 20.96 13.88 15.90
C VAL A 136 20.92 15.03 14.86
N PRO A 137 21.20 14.78 13.57
CA PRO A 137 21.12 15.83 12.54
C PRO A 137 19.75 16.52 12.52
N PRO A 138 19.67 17.84 12.23
CA PRO A 138 18.40 18.57 12.15
C PRO A 138 17.38 17.94 11.17
N SER A 139 17.87 17.25 10.14
CA SER A 139 17.07 16.52 9.15
C SER A 139 16.43 15.22 9.66
N CYS A 140 16.89 14.72 10.81
CA CYS A 140 16.43 13.47 11.40
C CYS A 140 15.43 13.75 12.54
N SER A 141 14.45 14.60 12.22
CA SER A 141 13.33 14.90 13.11
C SER A 141 12.12 14.06 12.71
N LEU A 142 11.56 13.33 13.67
CA LEU A 142 10.31 12.59 13.52
C LEU A 142 9.44 12.87 14.75
N SER A 143 8.21 13.30 14.51
CA SER A 143 7.23 13.48 15.58
C SER A 143 6.99 12.17 16.32
N SER A 144 6.78 12.21 17.63
CA SER A 144 6.28 11.04 18.37
C SER A 144 4.90 10.59 17.87
N ALA A 145 4.14 11.48 17.23
CA ALA A 145 2.90 11.12 16.58
C ALA A 145 3.11 10.33 15.26
N ALA A 146 4.35 10.11 14.82
CA ALA A 146 4.67 9.19 13.72
C ALA A 146 4.84 7.74 14.18
N PHE A 147 4.90 7.47 15.49
CA PHE A 147 4.81 6.10 16.00
C PHE A 147 3.44 5.50 15.68
N ASN A 148 3.42 4.19 15.46
CA ASN A 148 2.25 3.51 14.97
C ASN A 148 2.02 2.22 15.78
N SER A 149 0.92 2.19 16.54
CA SER A 149 0.53 1.05 17.37
C SER A 149 0.18 -0.21 16.56
N TYR A 150 -0.21 -0.07 15.28
CA TYR A 150 -0.54 -1.21 14.42
C TYR A 150 0.63 -2.20 14.33
N ALA A 151 1.86 -1.69 14.20
CA ALA A 151 3.06 -2.52 14.06
C ALA A 151 3.28 -3.48 15.26
N LEU A 152 2.75 -3.16 16.44
CA LEU A 152 2.85 -3.98 17.64
C LEU A 152 1.60 -4.84 17.91
N SER A 153 0.51 -4.57 17.19
CA SER A 153 -0.79 -5.18 17.49
C SER A 153 -0.95 -6.59 16.92
N GLU A 154 -0.21 -6.91 15.83
CA GLU A 154 -0.42 -8.11 14.98
C GLU A 154 -1.89 -8.33 14.57
N ALA A 155 -2.71 -7.28 14.63
CA ALA A 155 -4.14 -7.37 14.46
C ALA A 155 -4.56 -7.13 12.98
N ILE A 156 -5.85 -7.30 12.71
CA ILE A 156 -6.42 -7.01 11.39
C ILE A 156 -6.30 -5.50 11.13
N PHE A 157 -5.61 -5.12 10.05
CA PHE A 157 -5.32 -3.72 9.72
C PHE A 157 -6.56 -2.83 9.73
N HIS A 158 -7.61 -3.33 9.08
CA HIS A 158 -8.88 -2.63 8.95
C HIS A 158 -9.55 -2.31 10.29
N ASP A 159 -9.49 -3.25 11.23
CA ASP A 159 -10.17 -3.15 12.52
C ASP A 159 -9.30 -2.50 13.61
N THR A 160 -8.03 -2.24 13.28
CA THR A 160 -7.02 -1.76 14.24
C THR A 160 -6.26 -0.58 13.65
N PRO A 161 -6.94 0.53 13.31
CA PRO A 161 -6.25 1.70 12.83
C PRO A 161 -5.26 2.19 13.90
N PRO A 162 -4.11 2.73 13.49
CA PRO A 162 -3.16 3.32 14.41
C PRO A 162 -3.82 4.39 15.27
N ASP A 163 -3.48 4.45 16.55
CA ASP A 163 -3.95 5.49 17.49
C ASP A 163 -3.59 6.90 17.02
N THR A 164 -2.49 7.03 16.30
CA THR A 164 -2.01 8.26 15.68
C THR A 164 -2.70 8.60 14.34
N ALA A 165 -3.59 7.74 13.84
CA ALA A 165 -4.22 7.82 12.52
C ALA A 165 -5.78 7.81 12.57
N PRO A 166 -6.43 8.69 13.36
CA PRO A 166 -7.88 8.60 13.61
C PRO A 166 -8.76 8.95 12.39
N THR A 167 -8.21 9.62 11.39
CA THR A 167 -8.94 10.10 10.21
C THR A 167 -8.73 9.24 8.97
N ASN A 168 -7.61 8.53 8.88
CA ASN A 168 -7.24 7.72 7.73
C ASN A 168 -6.15 6.73 8.07
N ALA A 169 -6.31 5.49 7.60
CA ALA A 169 -5.34 4.42 7.74
C ALA A 169 -5.39 3.54 6.48
N PHE A 170 -4.68 3.96 5.42
CA PHE A 170 -4.59 3.17 4.18
C PHE A 170 -3.17 2.66 3.95
N LEU A 171 -3.04 1.44 3.46
CA LEU A 171 -1.78 0.93 2.91
C LEU A 171 -1.51 1.63 1.58
N ALA A 172 -0.88 2.79 1.68
CA ALA A 172 -0.65 3.68 0.55
C ALA A 172 0.67 3.37 -0.16
N VAL A 173 0.59 3.24 -1.48
CA VAL A 173 1.75 3.01 -2.35
C VAL A 173 1.70 3.99 -3.52
N MET A 174 2.87 4.35 -4.04
CA MET A 174 3.00 5.14 -5.26
C MET A 174 3.70 4.31 -6.33
N LEU A 175 3.08 4.19 -7.49
CA LEU A 175 3.63 3.54 -8.66
C LEU A 175 4.04 4.61 -9.68
N THR A 176 5.34 4.81 -9.80
CA THR A 176 5.95 5.81 -10.68
C THR A 176 7.31 5.32 -11.19
N ALA A 177 7.83 5.98 -12.22
CA ALA A 177 9.15 5.76 -12.81
C ALA A 177 9.57 7.00 -13.63
N ASP A 178 10.76 6.99 -14.20
CA ASP A 178 11.23 8.09 -15.06
C ASP A 178 10.42 8.22 -16.36
N HIS A 179 9.83 7.12 -16.83
CA HIS A 179 8.92 7.11 -17.97
C HIS A 179 7.85 6.01 -17.86
N LEU A 180 6.74 6.22 -18.55
CA LEU A 180 5.55 5.35 -18.48
C LEU A 180 5.85 3.87 -18.76
N ALA A 181 6.68 3.58 -19.77
CA ALA A 181 7.01 2.19 -20.12
C ALA A 181 7.69 1.43 -18.96
N GLN A 182 8.54 2.10 -18.17
CA GLN A 182 9.18 1.50 -17.01
C GLN A 182 8.19 1.32 -15.86
N ALA A 183 7.27 2.26 -15.66
CA ALA A 183 6.20 2.10 -14.67
C ALA A 183 5.29 0.91 -15.00
N LYS A 184 4.95 0.71 -16.28
CA LYS A 184 4.20 -0.48 -16.75
C LYS A 184 4.98 -1.77 -16.53
N LEU A 185 6.28 -1.78 -16.81
CA LEU A 185 7.16 -2.93 -16.52
C LEU A 185 7.11 -3.34 -15.03
N THR A 186 7.07 -2.36 -14.11
CA THR A 186 6.90 -2.65 -12.67
C THR A 186 5.56 -3.33 -12.37
N VAL A 187 4.48 -2.94 -13.05
CA VAL A 187 3.18 -3.65 -12.95
C VAL A 187 3.33 -5.07 -13.45
N ASP A 188 3.94 -5.27 -14.61
CA ASP A 188 4.13 -6.58 -15.23
C ASP A 188 4.94 -7.51 -14.33
N HIS A 189 6.03 -7.03 -13.75
CA HIS A 189 6.81 -7.76 -12.75
C HIS A 189 5.99 -8.09 -11.51
N GLY A 190 5.16 -7.16 -11.05
CA GLY A 190 4.26 -7.37 -9.93
C GLY A 190 3.20 -8.44 -10.22
N VAL A 191 2.70 -8.54 -11.45
CA VAL A 191 1.72 -9.55 -11.88
C VAL A 191 2.39 -10.90 -12.10
N ALA A 192 3.53 -10.90 -12.79
CA ALA A 192 4.30 -12.11 -13.09
C ALA A 192 4.90 -12.75 -11.83
N SER A 193 5.09 -11.99 -10.73
CA SER A 193 5.59 -12.54 -9.46
C SER A 193 4.48 -13.16 -8.59
N VAL A 194 3.21 -12.94 -8.89
CA VAL A 194 2.11 -13.47 -8.09
C VAL A 194 2.15 -14.99 -8.10
N ARG A 195 2.31 -15.59 -6.92
CA ARG A 195 2.28 -17.04 -6.69
C ARG A 195 3.34 -17.85 -7.45
N THR A 196 4.43 -17.23 -7.90
CA THR A 196 5.49 -17.98 -8.58
C THR A 196 6.44 -18.70 -7.64
N TYR A 197 6.48 -18.30 -6.35
CA TYR A 197 7.26 -18.93 -5.26
C TYR A 197 8.61 -19.54 -5.73
N PRO A 198 9.49 -18.74 -6.35
CA PRO A 198 10.67 -19.29 -7.03
C PRO A 198 11.64 -19.93 -6.03
N THR A 199 12.03 -21.18 -6.28
CA THR A 199 13.12 -21.85 -5.56
C THR A 199 14.46 -21.36 -6.08
N GLN A 200 14.89 -20.20 -5.59
CA GLN A 200 16.17 -19.59 -5.92
C GLN A 200 16.97 -19.32 -4.65
N THR A 201 18.30 -19.31 -4.78
CA THR A 201 19.19 -18.94 -3.67
C THR A 201 18.99 -17.47 -3.32
N VAL A 202 18.64 -17.19 -2.07
CA VAL A 202 18.58 -15.83 -1.51
C VAL A 202 19.93 -15.54 -0.87
N TYR A 203 20.54 -14.41 -1.25
CA TYR A 203 21.78 -13.94 -0.64
C TYR A 203 21.46 -12.83 0.37
N LEU A 204 21.86 -13.03 1.62
CA LEU A 204 21.95 -11.95 2.59
C LEU A 204 23.35 -11.35 2.50
N ALA A 205 23.43 -10.09 2.10
CA ALA A 205 24.69 -9.40 1.90
C ALA A 205 25.01 -8.53 3.12
N ASN A 206 26.24 -8.67 3.62
CA ASN A 206 26.86 -7.68 4.50
C ASN A 206 27.86 -6.86 3.66
N THR A 207 27.80 -5.54 3.76
CA THR A 207 28.67 -4.62 3.03
C THR A 207 29.50 -3.78 3.99
N THR A 208 30.53 -3.12 3.48
CA THR A 208 31.36 -2.20 4.27
C THR A 208 30.65 -0.88 4.63
N ASP A 209 29.45 -0.62 4.08
CA ASP A 209 28.63 0.55 4.41
C ASP A 209 27.82 0.24 5.68
N GLU A 210 28.39 0.56 6.84
CA GLU A 210 27.80 0.29 8.16
C GLU A 210 26.37 0.85 8.28
N SER A 211 26.09 2.01 7.67
CA SER A 211 24.78 2.66 7.65
C SER A 211 23.71 1.88 6.87
N ARG A 212 24.09 1.15 5.82
CA ARG A 212 23.17 0.33 5.01
C ARG A 212 23.15 -1.14 5.43
N THR A 213 24.10 -1.53 6.28
CA THR A 213 24.26 -2.90 6.76
C THR A 213 23.68 -3.10 8.16
N VAL A 214 23.10 -2.10 8.84
CA VAL A 214 22.70 -2.14 10.27
C VAL A 214 21.87 -3.35 10.74
N ARG A 215 21.17 -4.06 9.86
CA ARG A 215 20.38 -5.26 10.19
C ARG A 215 21.18 -6.57 10.09
N TYR A 216 22.43 -6.53 9.66
CA TYR A 216 23.26 -7.72 9.49
C TYR A 216 23.44 -8.52 10.78
N VAL A 217 23.49 -7.84 11.92
CA VAL A 217 23.55 -8.45 13.25
C VAL A 217 22.35 -9.38 13.53
N LEU A 218 21.23 -9.22 12.83
CA LEU A 218 20.06 -10.09 12.97
C LEU A 218 20.22 -11.42 12.23
N PHE A 219 21.22 -11.55 11.36
CA PHE A 219 21.43 -12.73 10.53
C PHE A 219 22.91 -13.13 10.39
N ASP A 220 23.80 -12.58 11.23
CA ASP A 220 25.25 -12.86 11.22
C ASP A 220 25.55 -14.36 11.42
N ASP A 221 24.64 -15.09 12.08
CA ASP A 221 24.67 -16.55 12.30
C ASP A 221 23.48 -17.29 11.64
N ALA A 222 22.80 -16.70 10.67
CA ALA A 222 21.61 -17.31 10.09
C ALA A 222 21.96 -18.51 9.18
N ILE A 223 21.98 -19.71 9.76
CA ILE A 223 21.92 -20.97 9.01
C ILE A 223 20.45 -21.23 8.64
N PHE A 224 20.04 -20.83 7.44
CA PHE A 224 18.72 -21.21 6.91
C PHE A 224 18.77 -22.65 6.40
N ASP A 225 18.59 -23.61 7.30
CA ASP A 225 18.25 -24.99 6.92
C ASP A 225 16.72 -25.14 6.77
N THR A 226 16.08 -24.11 6.21
CA THR A 226 14.62 -24.06 6.06
C THR A 226 14.24 -24.16 4.59
N ARG A 227 13.72 -25.33 4.23
CA ARG A 227 12.94 -25.49 3.02
C ARG A 227 11.61 -24.76 3.24
N VAL A 228 11.44 -23.58 2.65
CA VAL A 228 10.11 -22.97 2.54
C VAL A 228 9.27 -23.94 1.71
N LEU A 229 8.32 -24.63 2.35
CA LEU A 229 7.42 -25.55 1.70
C LEU A 229 6.61 -24.76 0.66
N GLY A 230 6.96 -24.93 -0.61
CA GLY A 230 6.03 -24.65 -1.70
C GLY A 230 4.94 -25.72 -1.66
N ASN A 231 3.68 -25.28 -1.58
CA ASN A 231 2.54 -26.17 -1.81
C ASN A 231 2.45 -26.57 -3.27
#